data_AF-A0A3A9J776-F1
#
_entry.id   AF-A0A3A9J776-F1
#
_cell.length_a   1.000
_cell.length_b   1.000
_cell.length_c   1.000
_cell.angle_alpha   90.00
_cell.angle_beta   90.00
_cell.angle_gamma   90.00
#
_symmetry.space_group_name_H-M   'P 1'
#
loop_
_entity.id
_entity.type
_entity.pdbx_description
1 polymer ?
#
loop_
_entity_poly.entity_id
_entity_poly.type
_entity_poly.pdbx_seq_one_letter_code
_entity_poly.pdbx_strand_id
1 'polypeptide(L)' 'MKIWGLTGGIGMGKSTATGVIRRRNIPVFDADATVHALQGRGGRAVAPIGLAFPGAIRDGAVDREALRRAVLGNPAA' A
#
# COMPACT_ATOMS: atom_id res chain seq x y z
N MET A 1 8.73 -22.77 -4.73
CA MET A 1 8.85 -21.76 -3.65
C MET A 1 7.53 -21.69 -2.91
N LYS A 2 7.51 -21.68 -1.57
CA LYS A 2 6.27 -21.55 -0.78
C LYS A 2 6.11 -20.10 -0.30
N ILE A 3 4.90 -19.55 -0.41
CA ILE A 3 4.58 -18.18 0.02
C ILE A 3 3.73 -18.26 1.29
N TRP A 4 4.07 -17.46 2.29
CA TRP A 4 3.40 -17.41 3.58
C TRP A 4 2.85 -16.01 3.84
N GLY A 5 1.56 -15.92 4.16
CA GLY A 5 0.91 -14.66 4.51
C GLY A 5 1.00 -14.39 6.01
N LEU A 6 1.50 -13.22 6.40
CA LEU A 6 1.46 -12.73 7.78
C LEU A 6 0.45 -11.58 7.88
N THR A 7 -0.57 -11.75 8.71
CA THR A 7 -1.61 -10.75 8.97
C THR A 7 -1.85 -10.59 10.48
N GLY A 8 -2.67 -9.60 10.85
CA GLY A 8 -2.99 -9.24 12.22
C GLY A 8 -3.48 -7.80 12.32
N GLY A 9 -4.15 -7.47 13.41
CA GLY A 9 -4.67 -6.11 13.67
C GLY A 9 -3.56 -5.04 13.78
N ILE A 10 -3.98 -3.78 13.83
CA ILE A 10 -3.09 -2.63 14.12
C ILE A 10 -2.49 -2.84 15.51
N GLY A 11 -1.17 -2.59 15.66
CA GLY A 11 -0.48 -2.75 16.94
C GLY A 11 -0.12 -4.19 17.34
N MET A 12 -0.51 -5.21 16.58
CA MET A 12 -0.29 -6.63 16.94
C MET A 12 1.14 -7.14 16.72
N GLY A 13 2.13 -6.26 16.55
CA GLY A 13 3.55 -6.65 16.44
C GLY A 13 3.97 -7.31 15.11
N LYS A 14 3.19 -7.16 14.03
CA LYS A 14 3.54 -7.68 12.68
C LYS A 14 4.95 -7.23 12.23
N SER A 15 5.28 -5.96 12.44
CA SER A 15 6.60 -5.41 12.09
C SER A 15 7.72 -6.05 12.93
N THR A 16 7.45 -6.38 14.19
CA THR A 16 8.38 -7.10 15.07
C THR A 16 8.59 -8.54 14.57
N ALA A 17 7.51 -9.25 14.23
CA ALA A 17 7.56 -10.62 13.72
C ALA A 17 8.31 -10.70 12.38
N THR A 18 8.01 -9.81 11.43
CA THR A 18 8.75 -9.73 10.17
C THR A 18 10.23 -9.39 10.37
N GLY A 19 10.56 -8.57 11.35
CA GLY A 19 11.96 -8.29 11.73
C GLY A 19 12.71 -9.56 12.15
N VAL A 20 12.07 -10.46 12.90
CA VAL A 20 12.64 -11.77 13.28
C VAL A 20 12.87 -12.65 12.04
N ILE A 21 11.93 -12.67 11.10
CA ILE A 21 12.02 -13.44 9.85
C ILE A 21 13.19 -12.94 8.99
N ARG A 22 13.33 -11.62 8.81
CA ARG A 22 14.44 -10.99 8.09
C ARG A 22 15.79 -11.36 8.69
N ARG A 23 15.93 -11.37 10.03
CA ARG A 23 17.17 -11.77 10.71
C ARG A 23 17.58 -13.22 10.46
N ARG A 24 16.66 -14.07 10.01
CA ARG A 24 16.95 -15.45 9.59
C ARG A 24 17.27 -15.56 8.09
N ASN A 25 17.55 -14.44 7.42
CA ASN A 25 17.80 -14.36 5.98
C ASN A 25 16.64 -14.88 5.12
N ILE A 26 15.41 -14.82 5.65
CA ILE A 26 14.20 -15.16 4.89
C ILE A 26 13.68 -13.86 4.27
N PRO A 27 13.47 -13.81 2.94
CA PRO A 27 12.91 -12.64 2.27
C PRO A 27 11.52 -12.29 2.82
N VAL A 28 11.29 -11.01 3.10
CA VAL A 28 10.00 -10.50 3.53
C VAL A 28 9.54 -9.43 2.55
N PHE A 29 8.39 -9.69 1.92
CA PHE A 29 7.64 -8.70 1.18
C PHE A 29 6.71 -7.94 2.14
N ASP A 30 6.82 -6.62 2.15
CA ASP A 30 5.97 -5.74 2.95
C ASP A 30 4.93 -5.08 2.02
N ALA A 31 3.67 -5.47 2.18
CA ALA A 31 2.59 -5.00 1.33
C ALA A 31 2.32 -3.50 1.51
N ASP A 32 2.33 -3.00 2.75
CA ASP A 32 2.04 -1.60 3.06
C ASP A 32 3.12 -0.68 2.48
N ALA A 33 4.39 -1.05 2.66
CA ALA A 33 5.52 -0.31 2.09
C ALA A 33 5.49 -0.33 0.55
N THR A 34 5.12 -1.47 -0.04
CA THR A 34 5.05 -1.60 -1.50
C THR A 34 3.93 -0.75 -2.08
N VAL A 35 2.73 -0.76 -1.48
CA VAL A 35 1.62 0.11 -1.90
C VAL A 35 1.99 1.57 -1.77
N HIS A 36 2.66 1.96 -0.66
CA HIS A 36 3.13 3.33 -0.48
C HIS A 36 4.10 3.76 -1.60
N ALA A 37 5.05 2.89 -1.97
CA ALA A 37 5.97 3.17 -3.08
C ALA A 37 5.26 3.27 -4.43
N LEU A 38 4.29 2.39 -4.70
CA LEU A 38 3.53 2.39 -5.95
C LEU A 38 2.64 3.62 -6.10
N GLN A 39 2.14 4.17 -4.99
CA GLN A 39 1.30 5.37 -4.94
C GLN A 39 2.10 6.67 -4.78
N GLY A 40 3.40 6.59 -4.49
CA GLY A 40 4.31 7.72 -4.36
C GLY A 40 4.63 8.39 -5.70
N ARG A 41 5.46 9.44 -5.67
CA ARG A 41 5.81 10.22 -6.87
C ARG A 41 6.44 9.35 -7.95
N GLY A 42 5.89 9.39 -9.17
CA GLY A 42 6.35 8.55 -10.28
C GLY A 42 6.08 7.05 -10.09
N GLY A 43 5.32 6.68 -9.06
CA GLY A 43 4.91 5.32 -8.79
C GLY A 43 3.95 4.80 -9.86
N ARG A 44 4.05 3.50 -10.16
CA ARG A 44 3.27 2.88 -11.25
C ARG A 44 1.76 2.90 -11.03
N ALA A 45 1.29 3.10 -9.79
CA ALA A 45 -0.13 3.22 -9.50
C ALA A 45 -0.67 4.65 -9.68
N VAL A 46 0.18 5.68 -9.78
CA VAL A 46 -0.25 7.08 -9.89
C VAL A 46 -1.08 7.32 -11.14
N ALA A 47 -0.56 6.96 -12.32
CA ALA A 47 -1.26 7.15 -13.58
C ALA A 47 -2.63 6.45 -13.63
N PRO A 48 -2.74 5.14 -13.35
CA PRO A 48 -4.04 4.46 -13.39
C PRO A 48 -5.02 4.97 -12.33
N ILE A 49 -4.55 5.34 -11.13
CA ILE A 49 -5.41 5.95 -10.10
C ILE A 49 -5.91 7.33 -10.56
N GLY A 50 -5.06 8.15 -11.18
CA GLY A 50 -5.47 9.46 -11.70
C GLY A 50 -6.45 9.38 -12.86
N LEU A 51 -6.38 8.32 -13.67
CA LEU A 51 -7.34 8.02 -14.73
C LEU A 51 -8.71 7.60 -14.18
N ALA A 52 -8.73 6.71 -13.18
CA ALA A 52 -9.95 6.22 -12.56
C ALA A 52 -10.62 7.28 -11.65
N PHE A 53 -9.81 8.07 -10.94
CA PHE A 53 -10.25 9.08 -9.99
C PHE A 53 -9.63 10.44 -10.30
N PRO A 54 -10.22 11.21 -11.24
CA PRO A 54 -9.76 12.56 -11.53
C PRO A 54 -9.72 13.42 -10.26
N GLY A 55 -8.59 14.08 -10.01
CA GLY A 55 -8.36 14.90 -8.81
C GLY A 55 -7.78 14.14 -7.60
N ALA A 56 -7.56 12.82 -7.70
CA ALA A 56 -6.89 12.04 -6.65
C ALA A 56 -5.35 12.16 -6.66
N ILE A 57 -4.77 12.90 -7.62
CA ILE A 57 -3.32 13.06 -7.76
C ILE A 57 -2.92 14.49 -7.41
N ARG A 58 -1.93 14.63 -6.54
CA ARG A 58 -1.33 15.90 -6.14
C ARG A 58 0.19 15.78 -6.18
N ASP A 59 0.85 16.76 -6.81
CA ASP A 59 2.31 16.82 -6.92
C ASP A 59 2.95 15.52 -7.46
N GLY A 60 2.26 14.87 -8.41
CA GLY A 60 2.70 13.63 -9.06
C GLY A 60 2.59 12.37 -8.20
N ALA A 61 1.92 12.42 -7.04
CA ALA A 61 1.64 11.29 -6.16
C ALA A 61 0.14 11.19 -5.85
N VAL A 62 -0.30 10.04 -5.35
CA VAL A 62 -1.69 9.86 -4.90
C VAL A 62 -1.92 10.67 -3.62
N ASP A 63 -2.90 11.57 -3.65
CA ASP A 63 -3.44 12.23 -2.47
C ASP A 63 -4.44 11.27 -1.80
N ARG A 64 -4.03 10.72 -0.65
CA ARG A 64 -4.84 9.73 0.08
C ARG A 64 -6.18 10.29 0.53
N GLU A 65 -6.25 11.57 0.88
CA GLU A 65 -7.48 12.15 1.38
C GLU A 65 -8.43 12.47 0.22
N ALA A 66 -7.92 12.95 -0.91
CA ALA A 66 -8.71 13.11 -2.13
C ALA A 66 -9.23 11.77 -2.66
N LEU A 67 -8.36 10.74 -2.73
CA LEU A 67 -8.76 9.40 -3.13
C LEU A 67 -9.79 8.82 -2.16
N ARG A 68 -9.57 8.95 -0.84
CA ARG A 68 -10.52 8.50 0.19
C ARG A 68 -11.89 9.11 -0.04
N ARG A 69 -11.99 10.43 -0.27
CA ARG A 69 -13.27 11.09 -0.56
C ARG A 69 -13.94 10.56 -1.83
N ALA A 70 -13.17 10.19 -2.84
CA ALA A 70 -13.71 9.66 -4.10
C ALA A 70 -14.29 8.24 -3.96
N VAL A 71 -13.72 7.41 -3.07
CA VAL A 71 -14.13 5.99 -2.89
C VAL A 71 -15.03 5.74 -1.69
N LEU A 72 -15.03 6.62 -0.68
CA LEU A 72 -15.79 6.40 0.54
C LEU A 72 -17.30 6.36 0.25
N GLY A 73 -17.96 5.28 0.64
CA GLY A 73 -19.40 5.12 0.44
C GLY A 73 -19.82 4.60 -0.93
N ASN A 74 -18.87 4.33 -1.83
CA ASN A 74 -19.12 3.66 -3.10
C ASN A 74 -18.35 2.32 -3.18
N PRO A 75 -18.97 1.18 -2.82
CA PRO A 75 -18.30 -0.13 -2.84
C PRO A 75 -17.83 -0.60 -4.22
N ALA A 76 -18.35 0.00 -5.30
CA ALA A 76 -18.01 -0.34 -6.68
C ALA A 76 -17.01 0.64 -7.32
N ALA A 77 -16.55 1.64 -6.56
CA ALA A 77 -15.52 2.59 -6.99
C ALA A 77 -14.18 1.91 -7.26
#